data_AF-X1TJX4-F1
#
_entry.id   AF-X1TJX4-F1
#
_cell.length_a   1.000
_cell.length_b   1.000
_cell.length_c   1.000
_cell.angle_alpha   90.00
_cell.angle_beta   90.00
_cell.angle_gamma   90.00
#
_symmetry.space_group_name_H-M   'P 1'
#
loop_
_entity.id
_entity.type
_entity.pdbx_description
1 polymer ?
#
loop_
_entity_poly.entity_id
_entity_poly.type
_entity_poly.pdbx_seq_one_letter_code
_entity_poly.pdbx_strand_id
1 'polypeptide(L)' 'MSAERIRVTLTLTKPILDGIDQLVQKGLFMERQEVMRAAIRLFLGIQGIPPFYLEAEG' A
#
# COMPACT_ATOMS: atom_id res chain seq x y z
N MET A 1 -3.08 11.01 -17.55
CA MET A 1 -1.62 11.12 -17.33
C MET A 1 -1.19 9.79 -16.72
N SER A 2 -0.24 9.08 -17.32
CA SER A 2 0.24 7.81 -16.76
C SER A 2 0.91 8.08 -15.41
N ALA A 3 0.40 7.46 -14.35
CA ALA A 3 0.99 7.60 -13.02
C ALA A 3 2.43 7.06 -13.03
N GLU A 4 3.41 7.92 -12.82
CA GLU A 4 4.81 7.54 -12.72
C GLU A 4 5.04 6.66 -11.48
N ARG A 5 5.67 5.49 -11.66
CA ARG A 5 5.98 4.58 -10.55
C ARG A 5 7.34 4.95 -9.95
N ILE A 6 7.31 5.46 -8.73
CA ILE A 6 8.52 5.81 -7.97
C ILE A 6 8.81 4.73 -6.93
N ARG A 7 10.06 4.26 -6.85
CA ARG A 7 10.50 3.34 -5.80
C ARG A 7 10.87 4.13 -4.54
N VAL A 8 10.20 3.80 -3.44
CA VAL A 8 10.51 4.33 -2.11
C VAL A 8 11.00 3.19 -1.22
N THR A 9 12.13 3.40 -0.54
CA THR A 9 12.68 2.46 0.45
C THR A 9 12.53 3.08 1.83
N LEU A 10 12.10 2.29 2.82
CA LEU A 10 11.89 2.75 4.18
C LEU A 10 12.25 1.64 5.17
N THR A 11 12.61 2.04 6.39
CA THR A 11 12.96 1.11 7.48
C THR A 11 11.75 0.94 8.39
N LEU A 12 11.34 -0.30 8.64
CA LEU A 12 10.24 -0.65 9.54
C LEU A 12 10.76 -1.43 10.74
N THR A 13 10.05 -1.32 11.87
CA THR A 13 10.28 -2.25 12.98
C THR A 13 9.82 -3.64 12.60
N LYS A 14 10.47 -4.65 13.17
CA LYS A 14 10.16 -6.06 12.91
C LYS A 14 8.67 -6.41 13.15
N PRO A 15 8.01 -5.96 14.24
CA PRO A 15 6.59 -6.24 14.45
C PRO A 15 5.66 -5.71 13.35
N ILE A 16 5.98 -4.55 12.76
CA ILE A 16 5.19 -4.00 11.64
C ILE A 16 5.35 -4.89 10.40
N LEU A 17 6.59 -5.28 10.09
CA LEU A 17 6.86 -6.19 8.97
C LEU A 17 6.16 -7.54 9.15
N ASP A 18 6.17 -8.08 10.37
CA ASP A 18 5.52 -9.35 10.69
C ASP A 18 4.00 -9.25 10.52
N GLY A 19 3.39 -8.11 10.90
CA GLY A 19 1.98 -7.85 10.65
C GLY A 19 1.65 -7.81 9.14
N ILE A 20 2.48 -7.16 8.34
CA ILE A 20 2.34 -7.14 6.86
C ILE A 20 2.46 -8.56 6.30
N ASP A 21 3.44 -9.34 6.77
CA ASP A 21 3.65 -10.73 6.34
C ASP A 21 2.45 -11.62 6.66
N GLN A 22 1.84 -11.47 7.83
CA GLN A 22 0.63 -12.21 8.18
C GLN A 22 -0.54 -11.93 7.23
N LEU A 23 -0.68 -10.69 6.75
CA LEU A 23 -1.75 -10.34 5.80
C LEU A 23 -1.54 -11.05 4.45
N VAL A 24 -0.30 -11.13 3.99
CA VAL A 24 0.05 -11.87 2.77
C VAL A 24 -0.12 -13.38 2.96
N GLN A 25 0.35 -13.92 4.09
CA GLN A 25 0.20 -15.35 4.42
C GLN A 25 -1.26 -15.80 4.53
N LYS A 26 -2.16 -14.92 4.99
CA LYS A 26 -3.60 -15.17 5.03
C LYS A 26 -4.27 -15.07 3.66
N GLY A 27 -3.53 -14.71 2.61
CA GLY A 27 -4.05 -14.54 1.26
C GLY A 27 -4.94 -13.30 1.10
N LEU A 28 -4.90 -12.35 2.03
CA LEU A 28 -5.66 -11.09 1.94
C LEU A 28 -5.04 -10.12 0.94
N PHE A 29 -3.74 -10.27 0.69
CA PHE A 29 -2.96 -9.51 -0.29
C PHE A 29 -1.97 -10.45 -0.97
N MET A 30 -1.67 -10.20 -2.24
CA MET A 30 -0.72 -11.02 -2.99
C MET A 30 0.72 -10.72 -2.58
N GLU A 31 0.98 -9.44 -2.25
CA GLU A 31 2.33 -8.95 -1.98
C GLU A 31 2.36 -7.91 -0.86
N ARG A 32 3.51 -7.80 -0.19
CA ARG A 32 3.74 -6.74 0.83
C ARG A 32 3.51 -5.34 0.27
N GLN A 33 3.86 -5.10 -1.00
CA GLN A 33 3.70 -3.79 -1.62
C GLN A 33 2.23 -3.39 -1.77
N GLU A 34 1.37 -4.37 -2.00
CA GLU A 34 -0.07 -4.17 -2.12
C GLU A 34 -0.67 -3.72 -0.78
N VAL A 35 -0.27 -4.37 0.32
CA VAL A 35 -0.61 -3.96 1.69
C VAL A 35 -0.21 -2.50 1.94
N MET A 36 1.03 -2.14 1.60
CA MET A 36 1.53 -0.78 1.81
C MET A 36 0.76 0.24 0.97
N ARG A 37 0.47 -0.06 -0.30
CA ARG A 37 -0.34 0.81 -1.16
C ARG A 37 -1.76 0.99 -0.59
N ALA A 38 -2.40 -0.08 -0.13
CA ALA A 38 -3.72 -0.03 0.47
C ALA A 38 -3.74 0.81 1.76
N ALA A 39 -2.74 0.62 2.64
CA ALA A 39 -2.61 1.40 3.87
C ALA A 39 -2.39 2.89 3.60
N ILE A 40 -1.52 3.24 2.63
CA ILE A 40 -1.27 4.63 2.24
C ILE A 40 -2.53 5.26 1.63
N ARG A 41 -3.23 4.55 0.73
CA ARG A 41 -4.50 5.03 0.16
C ARG A 41 -5.54 5.28 1.25
N LEU A 42 -5.69 4.36 2.19
CA LEU A 42 -6.61 4.51 3.32
C LEU A 42 -6.25 5.76 4.14
N PHE A 43 -4.98 5.91 4.51
CA PHE A 43 -4.53 7.02 5.33
C PHE A 43 -4.71 8.38 4.64
N LEU A 44 -4.29 8.50 3.37
CA LEU A 44 -4.51 9.71 2.59
C LEU A 44 -6.01 10.02 2.46
N GLY A 45 -6.85 8.99 2.32
CA GLY A 45 -8.31 9.08 2.25
C GLY A 45 -8.91 9.71 3.49
N ILE A 46 -8.47 9.24 4.66
CA ILE A 46 -8.87 9.80 5.96
C ILE A 46 -8.48 11.28 6.07
N GLN A 47 -7.36 11.69 5.47
CA GLN A 47 -6.88 13.08 5.50
C GLN A 47 -7.46 13.96 4.37
N GLY A 48 -8.27 13.41 3.46
CA GLY A 48 -8.82 14.16 2.33
C GLY A 48 -7.78 14.59 1.29
N ILE A 49 -6.65 13.89 1.19
CA ILE A 49 -5.55 14.23 0.28
C ILE A 49 -5.66 13.43 -1.02
N PRO A 50 -6.04 14.03 -2.17
CA PRO A 50 -5.97 13.35 -3.48
C PRO A 50 -4.51 12.99 -3.85
N PRO A 51 -4.24 11.95 -4.68
CA PRO A 51 -5.11 11.31 -5.64
C PRO A 51 -5.48 9.86 -5.27
N PHE A 52 -6.78 9.56 -5.23
CA PHE A 52 -7.28 8.19 -5.17
C PHE A 52 -7.68 7.79 -6.59
N TYR A 53 -6.74 7.27 -7.37
CA TYR A 53 -7.06 6.75 -8.71
C TYR A 53 -8.11 5.64 -8.57
N LEU A 54 -9.36 5.99 -8.84
CA LEU A 54 -10.51 5.09 -9.03
C LEU A 54 -10.49 4.43 -10.42
N GLU A 55 -9.56 4.79 -11.29
CA GLU A 55 -9.53 4.35 -12.69
C GLU A 55 -8.08 4.14 -13.17
N ALA A 56 -7.54 2.93 -13.04
CA ALA A 56 -6.46 2.38 -13.89
C ALA A 56 -6.05 0.96 -13.45
N GLU A 57 -7.02 0.11 -13.12
CA GLU A 57 -6.85 -1.34 -13.24
C GLU A 57 -7.73 -1.79 -14.40
N GLY A 58 -7.26 -1.50 -15.62
CA GLY A 58 -7.74 -2.04 -16.88
C GLY A 58 -6.56 -2.62 -17.62
#